data_AF-A0A0G0T778-F1
#
_entry.id   AF-A0A0G0T778-F1
#
_cell.length_a   1.000
_cell.length_b   1.000
_cell.length_c   1.000
_cell.angle_alpha   90.00
_cell.angle_beta   90.00
_cell.angle_gamma   90.00
#
_symmetry.space_group_name_H-M   'P 1'
#
loop_
_entity.id
_entity.type
_entity.pdbx_description
1 polymer ?
#
loop_
_entity_poly.entity_id
_entity_poly.type
_entity_poly.pdbx_seq_one_letter_code
_entity_poly.pdbx_strand_id
1 'polypeptide(L)'
;RTDVAVHAFLFLGWFLLYKNKFIAGGISLAIAFTIKQSAWPLFPLYAVWLFSQTPSKQRILSRIGQTIVQLIPFTVTFTAIMLPFYLWDPNSFMEDTISYLSGTIPTSYPISGYGLGMLLSELGFITNRIAYYPFIIWQILIVLPVLFFLTRYLIKQPTVKRMIVSYGILLFVYWYLSRYFNNSHLGYISLVFITAYFWPEHEKTD
;
A
#
# COMPACT_ATOMS: atom_id res chain seq x y z
N ARG A 1 -9.24 9.92 -11.56
CA ARG A 1 -9.51 11.16 -10.76
C ARG A 1 -9.09 10.97 -9.30
N THR A 2 -9.39 9.83 -8.67
CA THR A 2 -9.01 9.55 -7.28
C THR A 2 -7.50 9.30 -7.06
N ASP A 3 -6.77 8.84 -8.08
CA ASP A 3 -5.32 8.55 -7.98
C ASP A 3 -4.48 9.76 -7.56
N VAL A 4 -4.86 10.96 -8.05
CA VAL A 4 -4.19 12.22 -7.69
C VAL A 4 -4.44 12.56 -6.23
N ALA A 5 -5.67 12.38 -5.73
CA ALA A 5 -6.00 12.63 -4.33
C ALA A 5 -5.25 11.69 -3.39
N VAL A 6 -5.19 10.39 -3.72
CA VAL A 6 -4.41 9.40 -2.95
C VAL A 6 -2.94 9.81 -2.92
N HIS A 7 -2.37 10.14 -4.08
CA HIS A 7 -0.97 10.54 -4.15
C HIS A 7 -0.69 11.82 -3.36
N ALA A 8 -1.59 12.81 -3.38
CA ALA A 8 -1.42 14.05 -2.62
C ALA A 8 -1.32 13.79 -1.12
N PHE A 9 -2.21 12.95 -0.56
CA PHE A 9 -2.15 12.57 0.85
C PHE A 9 -0.98 11.67 1.21
N LEU A 10 -0.56 10.77 0.31
CA LEU A 10 0.68 10.01 0.48
C LEU A 10 1.90 10.92 0.49
N PHE A 11 2.00 11.84 -0.48
CA PHE A 11 3.09 12.80 -0.59
C PHE A 11 3.18 13.69 0.65
N LEU A 12 2.04 14.25 1.09
CA LEU A 12 1.97 15.02 2.32
C LEU A 12 2.39 14.18 3.54
N GLY A 13 1.94 12.93 3.61
CA GLY A 13 2.32 11.99 4.66
C GLY A 13 3.82 11.75 4.69
N TRP A 14 4.42 11.37 3.56
CA TRP A 14 5.86 11.20 3.41
C TRP A 14 6.64 12.47 3.77
N PHE A 15 6.15 13.65 3.36
CA PHE A 15 6.79 14.92 3.64
C PHE A 15 6.78 15.22 5.14
N LEU A 16 5.66 15.00 5.81
CA LEU A 16 5.53 15.18 7.26
C LEU A 16 6.40 14.19 8.03
N LEU A 17 6.46 12.93 7.60
CA LEU A 17 7.36 11.93 8.17
C LEU A 17 8.83 12.33 8.00
N TYR A 18 9.21 12.83 6.83
CA TYR A 18 10.55 13.38 6.57
C TYR A 18 10.89 14.59 7.46
N LYS A 19 9.88 15.33 7.92
CA LYS A 19 10.00 16.42 8.91
C LYS A 19 9.86 15.96 10.36
N ASN A 20 9.92 14.65 10.62
CA ASN A 20 9.72 14.03 11.94
C ASN A 20 8.36 14.37 12.60
N LYS A 21 7.34 14.75 11.80
CA LYS A 21 5.97 15.02 12.26
C LYS A 21 5.13 13.74 12.18
N PHE A 22 5.48 12.75 13.01
CA PHE A 22 4.87 11.40 12.98
C PHE A 22 3.35 11.39 13.07
N ILE A 23 2.75 12.20 13.96
CA ILE A 23 1.29 12.25 14.14
C ILE A 23 0.60 12.74 12.86
N ALA A 24 1.01 13.90 12.36
CA ALA A 24 0.42 14.48 11.15
C ALA A 24 0.68 13.61 9.91
N GLY A 25 1.87 13.00 9.82
CA GLY A 25 2.20 12.03 8.78
C GLY A 25 1.28 10.81 8.81
N GLY A 26 1.07 10.22 9.99
CA GLY A 26 0.16 9.09 10.18
C GLY A 26 -1.29 9.41 9.81
N ILE A 27 -1.79 10.59 10.18
CA ILE A 27 -3.14 11.06 9.81
C ILE A 27 -3.26 11.18 8.27
N SER A 28 -2.28 11.83 7.63
CA SER A 28 -2.26 11.99 6.18
C SER A 28 -2.21 10.65 5.44
N LEU A 29 -1.38 9.71 5.90
CA LEU A 29 -1.33 8.36 5.33
C LEU A 29 -2.66 7.61 5.53
N ALA A 30 -3.31 7.73 6.69
CA ALA A 30 -4.60 7.11 6.93
C ALA A 30 -5.67 7.61 5.95
N ILE A 31 -5.71 8.92 5.67
CA ILE A 31 -6.63 9.48 4.68
C ILE A 31 -6.33 8.92 3.27
N ALA A 32 -5.07 8.76 2.89
CA ALA A 32 -4.75 8.10 1.61
C ALA A 32 -5.29 6.66 1.53
N PHE A 33 -5.20 5.92 2.63
CA PHE A 33 -5.66 4.53 2.74
C PHE A 33 -7.18 4.39 2.67
N THR A 34 -7.93 5.39 3.13
CA THR A 34 -9.39 5.39 3.06
C THR A 34 -9.91 5.78 1.68
N ILE A 35 -9.13 6.57 0.91
CA ILE A 35 -9.51 6.95 -0.45
C ILE A 35 -9.35 5.78 -1.42
N LYS A 36 -8.24 5.02 -1.33
CA LYS A 36 -7.99 3.89 -2.25
C LYS A 36 -7.06 2.84 -1.66
N GLN A 37 -7.41 1.58 -1.91
CA GLN A 37 -6.63 0.40 -1.51
C GLN A 37 -5.23 0.33 -2.13
N SER A 38 -4.98 1.11 -3.19
CA SER A 38 -3.65 1.24 -3.78
C SER A 38 -2.58 1.67 -2.78
N ALA A 39 -2.97 2.38 -1.72
CA ALA A 39 -2.05 2.78 -0.67
C ALA A 39 -1.71 1.63 0.31
N TRP A 40 -2.53 0.58 0.40
CA TRP A 40 -2.39 -0.46 1.42
C TRP A 40 -1.05 -1.21 1.42
N PRO A 41 -0.44 -1.52 0.26
CA PRO A 41 0.90 -2.12 0.22
C PRO A 41 1.98 -1.29 0.94
N LEU A 42 1.78 0.01 1.17
CA LEU A 42 2.72 0.84 1.94
C LEU A 42 2.77 0.42 3.42
N PHE A 43 1.69 -0.11 3.99
CA PHE A 43 1.56 -0.32 5.44
C PHE A 43 2.69 -1.11 6.09
N PRO A 44 3.08 -2.32 5.60
CA PRO A 44 4.18 -3.06 6.21
C PRO A 44 5.50 -2.29 6.13
N LEU A 45 5.74 -1.53 5.06
CA LEU A 45 6.94 -0.70 4.89
C LEU A 45 6.93 0.50 5.83
N TYR A 46 5.78 1.12 6.03
CA TYR A 46 5.58 2.21 7.00
C TYR A 46 5.83 1.74 8.44
N ALA A 47 5.26 0.59 8.82
CA ALA A 47 5.50 0.01 10.15
C ALA A 47 6.98 -0.33 10.38
N VAL A 48 7.65 -0.92 9.37
CA VAL A 48 9.09 -1.19 9.42
C VAL A 48 9.91 0.10 9.52
N TRP A 49 9.52 1.14 8.80
CA TRP A 49 10.18 2.45 8.85
C TRP A 49 10.07 3.04 10.26
N LEU A 50 8.87 3.13 10.85
CA LEU A 50 8.68 3.60 12.23
C LEU A 50 9.52 2.80 13.23
N PHE A 51 9.49 1.48 13.12
CA PHE A 51 10.30 0.59 13.96
C PHE A 51 11.80 0.85 13.86
N SER A 52 12.25 1.31 12.68
CA SER A 52 13.66 1.62 12.41
C SER A 52 14.06 3.04 12.84
N GLN A 53 13.11 3.94 13.07
CA GLN A 53 13.39 5.27 13.65
C GLN A 53 13.73 5.19 15.15
N THR A 54 13.29 4.14 15.85
CA THR A 54 13.69 3.91 17.25
C THR A 54 15.15 3.45 17.33
N PRO A 55 16.00 4.03 18.21
CA PRO A 55 17.41 3.67 18.33
C PRO A 55 17.64 2.17 18.58
N SER A 56 18.58 1.58 17.83
CA SER A 56 18.90 0.14 17.90
C SER A 56 19.42 -0.33 19.27
N LYS A 57 19.87 0.57 20.15
CA LYS A 57 20.33 0.25 21.51
C LYS A 57 19.17 -0.12 22.44
N GLN A 58 17.92 0.21 22.09
CA GLN A 58 16.76 -0.14 22.91
C GLN A 58 16.37 -1.60 22.74
N ARG A 59 15.81 -2.19 23.80
CA ARG A 59 15.26 -3.56 23.77
C ARG A 59 14.18 -3.68 22.69
N ILE A 60 14.12 -4.82 22.01
CA ILE A 60 13.16 -5.09 20.92
C ILE A 60 11.71 -4.79 21.31
N LEU A 61 11.29 -5.18 22.52
CA LEU A 61 9.94 -4.92 23.03
C LEU A 61 9.62 -3.42 23.16
N SER A 62 10.61 -2.61 23.54
CA SER A 62 10.43 -1.16 23.65
C SER A 62 10.26 -0.52 22.26
N ARG A 63 10.99 -1.01 21.26
CA ARG A 63 10.84 -0.58 19.86
C ARG A 63 9.46 -0.92 19.31
N ILE A 64 8.98 -2.14 19.58
CA ILE A 64 7.62 -2.57 19.22
C ILE A 64 6.59 -1.65 19.89
N GLY A 65 6.72 -1.40 21.20
CA GLY A 65 5.83 -0.51 21.93
C GLY A 65 5.77 0.91 21.35
N GLN A 66 6.92 1.50 21.02
CA GLN A 66 6.97 2.82 20.39
C GLN A 66 6.36 2.82 18.99
N THR A 67 6.60 1.77 18.20
CA THR A 67 5.99 1.61 16.87
C THR A 67 4.46 1.59 17.00
N ILE A 68 3.92 0.82 17.95
CA ILE A 68 2.48 0.75 18.22
C ILE A 68 1.93 2.13 18.58
N VAL A 69 2.60 2.87 19.48
CA VAL A 69 2.19 4.22 19.88
C VAL A 69 2.18 5.17 18.67
N GLN A 70 3.20 5.12 17.82
CA GLN A 70 3.29 5.95 16.62
C GLN A 70 2.25 5.58 15.54
N LEU A 71 1.73 4.36 15.56
CA LEU A 71 0.63 3.93 14.68
C LEU A 71 -0.76 4.40 15.17
N ILE A 72 -0.90 4.83 16.43
CA ILE A 72 -2.21 5.26 16.98
C ILE A 72 -2.89 6.33 16.11
N PRO A 73 -2.24 7.45 15.71
CA PRO A 73 -2.90 8.48 14.90
C PRO A 73 -3.41 7.92 13.56
N PHE A 74 -2.63 7.06 12.92
CA PHE A 74 -3.03 6.39 11.69
C PHE A 74 -4.26 5.50 11.93
N THR A 75 -4.20 4.62 12.92
CA THR A 75 -5.27 3.65 13.21
C THR A 75 -6.56 4.35 13.62
N VAL A 76 -6.48 5.37 14.47
CA VAL A 76 -7.66 6.14 14.91
C VAL A 76 -8.28 6.87 13.73
N THR A 77 -7.50 7.56 12.89
CA THR A 77 -8.04 8.26 11.71
C THR A 77 -8.66 7.30 10.71
N PHE A 78 -7.96 6.21 10.35
CA PHE A 78 -8.48 5.22 9.41
C PHE A 78 -9.80 4.62 9.91
N THR A 79 -9.83 4.22 11.19
CA THR A 79 -11.01 3.64 11.82
C THR A 79 -12.15 4.65 11.92
N ALA A 80 -11.89 5.89 12.35
CA ALA A 80 -12.93 6.92 12.47
C ALA A 80 -13.62 7.22 11.13
N ILE A 81 -12.89 7.13 10.01
CA ILE A 81 -13.45 7.35 8.67
C ILE A 81 -14.17 6.09 8.17
N MET A 82 -13.60 4.89 8.30
CA MET A 82 -14.17 3.66 7.74
C MET A 82 -15.32 3.08 8.58
N LEU A 83 -15.25 3.21 9.90
CA LEU A 83 -16.17 2.56 10.83
C LEU A 83 -17.64 2.94 10.61
N PRO A 84 -18.02 4.21 10.36
CA PRO A 84 -19.42 4.55 10.07
C PRO A 84 -19.99 3.81 8.86
N PHE A 85 -19.21 3.64 7.80
CA PHE A 85 -19.64 2.92 6.59
C PHE A 85 -19.75 1.42 6.84
N TYR A 86 -18.79 0.86 7.58
CA TYR A 86 -18.84 -0.54 7.97
C TYR A 86 -20.04 -0.84 8.88
N LEU A 87 -20.34 0.03 9.85
CA LEU A 87 -21.48 -0.15 10.76
C LEU A 87 -22.83 0.07 10.08
N TRP A 88 -22.88 0.87 9.00
CA TRP A 88 -24.09 1.11 8.24
C TRP A 88 -24.58 -0.17 7.54
N ASP A 89 -23.68 -0.83 6.81
CA ASP A 89 -23.95 -2.12 6.17
C ASP A 89 -22.62 -2.86 5.93
N PRO A 90 -22.25 -3.82 6.82
CA PRO A 90 -21.02 -4.56 6.69
C PRO A 90 -20.91 -5.36 5.39
N ASN A 91 -22.02 -5.90 4.90
CA ASN A 91 -22.01 -6.77 3.72
C ASN A 91 -21.76 -5.94 2.46
N SER A 92 -22.54 -4.88 2.27
CA SER A 92 -22.36 -3.96 1.13
C SER A 92 -20.98 -3.32 1.16
N PHE A 93 -20.48 -2.92 2.34
CA PHE A 93 -19.13 -2.38 2.49
C PHE A 93 -18.06 -3.39 2.03
N MET A 94 -18.13 -4.65 2.46
CA MET A 94 -17.18 -5.68 2.07
C MET A 94 -17.28 -6.04 0.59
N GLU A 95 -18.50 -6.06 0.04
CA GLU A 95 -18.73 -6.32 -1.37
C GLU A 95 -18.10 -5.25 -2.26
N ASP A 96 -18.39 -3.99 -1.97
CA ASP A 96 -17.91 -2.86 -2.78
C ASP A 96 -16.41 -2.62 -2.64
N THR A 97 -15.86 -2.82 -1.45
CA THR A 97 -14.44 -2.56 -1.20
C THR A 97 -13.57 -3.74 -1.60
N ILE A 98 -13.90 -4.97 -1.19
CA ILE A 98 -13.02 -6.13 -1.36
C ILE A 98 -13.52 -7.08 -2.44
N SER A 99 -14.77 -7.52 -2.35
CA SER A 99 -15.27 -8.63 -3.19
C SER A 99 -15.36 -8.26 -4.68
N TYR A 100 -15.80 -7.03 -4.97
CA TYR A 100 -15.93 -6.52 -6.33
C TYR A 100 -14.60 -6.57 -7.08
N LEU A 101 -13.51 -6.16 -6.42
CA LEU A 101 -12.16 -6.12 -7.01
C LEU A 101 -11.43 -7.47 -6.96
N SER A 102 -11.74 -8.32 -5.97
CA SER A 102 -11.10 -9.63 -5.81
C SER A 102 -11.73 -10.74 -6.66
N GLY A 103 -12.92 -10.51 -7.24
CA GLY A 103 -13.56 -11.47 -8.14
C GLY A 103 -14.49 -12.47 -7.46
N THR A 104 -14.92 -12.21 -6.22
CA THR A 104 -15.65 -13.17 -5.39
C THR A 104 -17.18 -13.04 -5.47
N ILE A 105 -17.71 -12.09 -6.26
CA ILE A 105 -19.15 -11.88 -6.44
C ILE A 105 -19.53 -11.94 -7.93
N PRO A 106 -20.81 -12.23 -8.27
CA PRO A 106 -21.25 -12.37 -9.66
C PRO A 106 -21.04 -11.11 -10.52
N THR A 107 -21.10 -9.93 -9.89
CA THR A 107 -20.94 -8.61 -10.53
C THR A 107 -19.50 -8.10 -10.47
N SER A 108 -18.52 -8.93 -10.09
CA SER A 108 -17.14 -8.52 -9.93
C SER A 108 -16.56 -7.86 -11.18
N TYR A 109 -15.62 -6.93 -10.95
CA TYR A 109 -14.88 -6.28 -12.02
C TYR A 109 -14.20 -7.33 -12.93
N PRO A 110 -14.22 -7.20 -14.26
CA PRO A 110 -13.62 -8.19 -15.13
C PRO A 110 -12.08 -8.17 -15.08
N ILE A 111 -11.48 -9.33 -15.33
CA ILE A 111 -10.05 -9.45 -15.61
C ILE A 111 -9.71 -8.61 -16.84
N SER A 112 -8.76 -7.69 -16.69
CA SER A 112 -8.45 -6.69 -17.72
C SER A 112 -7.06 -6.06 -17.58
N GLY A 113 -6.61 -5.37 -18.63
CA GLY A 113 -5.35 -4.63 -18.65
C GLY A 113 -4.17 -5.47 -19.15
N TYR A 114 -2.99 -5.28 -18.56
CA TYR A 114 -1.71 -5.83 -19.05
C TYR A 114 -0.99 -6.70 -18.01
N GLY A 115 -1.69 -7.10 -16.95
CA GLY A 115 -1.13 -7.90 -15.86
C GLY A 115 -1.19 -9.40 -16.13
N LEU A 116 -0.76 -10.18 -15.14
CA LEU A 116 -0.80 -11.65 -15.14
C LEU A 116 -2.21 -12.19 -15.43
N GLY A 117 -3.26 -11.56 -14.90
CA GLY A 117 -4.63 -11.99 -15.16
C GLY A 117 -4.99 -11.98 -16.64
N MET A 118 -4.61 -10.93 -17.37
CA MET A 118 -4.86 -10.86 -18.81
C MET A 118 -3.99 -11.86 -19.56
N LEU A 119 -2.71 -11.99 -19.19
CA LEU A 119 -1.80 -12.98 -19.77
C LEU A 119 -2.34 -14.41 -19.64
N LEU A 120 -2.82 -14.79 -18.46
CA LEU A 120 -3.42 -16.11 -18.22
C LEU A 120 -4.70 -16.33 -19.02
N SER A 121 -5.50 -15.28 -19.22
CA SER A 121 -6.70 -15.35 -20.06
C SER A 121 -6.36 -15.55 -21.53
N GLU A 122 -5.39 -14.80 -22.07
CA GLU A 122 -4.94 -14.95 -23.46
C GLU A 122 -4.26 -16.31 -23.72
N LEU A 123 -3.60 -16.89 -22.72
CA LEU A 123 -3.04 -18.25 -22.78
C LEU A 123 -4.09 -19.36 -22.61
N GLY A 124 -5.36 -19.02 -22.38
CA GLY A 124 -6.45 -19.98 -22.24
C GLY A 124 -6.60 -20.62 -20.86
N PHE A 125 -5.79 -20.24 -19.86
CA PHE A 125 -5.96 -20.70 -18.48
C PHE A 125 -7.22 -20.11 -17.81
N ILE A 126 -7.63 -18.91 -18.24
CA ILE A 126 -8.84 -18.25 -17.76
C ILE A 126 -9.78 -18.00 -18.94
N THR A 127 -10.81 -18.83 -19.05
CA THR A 127 -11.77 -18.80 -20.17
C THR A 127 -12.86 -17.75 -19.99
N ASN A 128 -13.25 -17.45 -18.75
CA ASN A 128 -14.24 -16.41 -18.43
C ASN A 128 -13.61 -15.32 -17.56
N ARG A 129 -13.55 -14.10 -18.09
CA ARG A 129 -12.92 -12.94 -17.44
C ARG A 129 -13.68 -12.41 -16.22
N ILE A 130 -14.94 -12.78 -16.04
CA ILE A 130 -15.76 -12.41 -14.88
C ILE A 130 -15.66 -13.49 -13.80
N ALA A 131 -15.36 -14.74 -14.16
CA ALA A 131 -15.26 -15.83 -13.21
C ALA A 131 -14.19 -15.58 -12.15
N TYR A 132 -14.36 -16.23 -11.00
CA TYR A 132 -13.37 -16.23 -9.93
C TYR A 132 -12.09 -16.92 -10.40
N TYR A 133 -10.95 -16.31 -10.08
CA TYR A 133 -9.64 -16.91 -10.23
C TYR A 133 -8.79 -16.55 -9.00
N PRO A 134 -8.08 -17.50 -8.38
CA PRO A 134 -7.42 -17.30 -7.09
C PRO A 134 -6.08 -16.54 -7.22
N PHE A 135 -6.13 -15.27 -7.65
CA PHE A 135 -4.95 -14.39 -7.77
C PHE A 135 -4.14 -14.25 -6.49
N ILE A 136 -4.79 -14.43 -5.33
CA ILE A 136 -4.15 -14.40 -4.02
C ILE A 136 -2.99 -15.41 -3.89
N ILE A 137 -3.05 -16.55 -4.60
CA ILE A 137 -1.97 -17.55 -4.59
C ILE A 137 -0.69 -16.93 -5.18
N TRP A 138 -0.80 -16.30 -6.35
CA TRP A 138 0.33 -15.61 -6.99
C TRP A 138 0.84 -14.45 -6.15
N GLN A 139 -0.07 -13.67 -5.57
CA GLN A 139 0.28 -12.56 -4.69
C GLN A 139 1.07 -13.05 -3.48
N ILE A 140 0.59 -14.08 -2.76
CA ILE A 140 1.31 -14.62 -1.60
C ILE A 140 2.69 -15.15 -2.00
N LEU A 141 2.77 -15.94 -3.07
CA LEU A 141 4.01 -16.58 -3.49
C LEU A 141 5.10 -15.59 -3.94
N ILE A 142 4.72 -14.43 -4.49
CA ILE A 142 5.68 -13.49 -5.09
C ILE A 142 5.80 -12.20 -4.27
N VAL A 143 4.67 -11.63 -3.81
CA VAL A 143 4.66 -10.37 -3.06
C VAL A 143 5.31 -10.54 -1.69
N LEU A 144 5.15 -11.69 -1.00
CA LEU A 144 5.79 -11.89 0.31
C LEU A 144 7.32 -11.96 0.23
N PRO A 145 7.93 -12.74 -0.69
CA PRO A 145 9.38 -12.67 -0.89
C PRO A 145 9.87 -11.27 -1.26
N VAL A 146 9.16 -10.57 -2.16
CA VAL A 146 9.51 -9.20 -2.55
C VAL A 146 9.46 -8.26 -1.34
N LEU A 147 8.39 -8.33 -0.53
CA LEU A 147 8.26 -7.56 0.70
C LEU A 147 9.40 -7.85 1.68
N PHE A 148 9.82 -9.10 1.83
CA PHE A 148 10.95 -9.48 2.66
C PHE A 148 12.25 -8.79 2.20
N PHE A 149 12.58 -8.87 0.90
CA PHE A 149 13.79 -8.22 0.38
C PHE A 149 13.74 -6.70 0.48
N LEU A 150 12.59 -6.09 0.21
CA LEU A 150 12.38 -4.66 0.35
C LEU A 150 12.47 -4.19 1.81
N THR A 151 11.95 -4.97 2.75
CA THR A 151 12.10 -4.73 4.19
C THR A 151 13.57 -4.75 4.60
N ARG A 152 14.34 -5.72 4.11
CA ARG A 152 15.79 -5.81 4.36
C ARG A 152 16.54 -4.63 3.73
N TYR A 153 16.12 -4.17 2.55
CA TYR A 153 16.67 -2.99 1.90
C TYR A 153 16.38 -1.71 2.69
N LEU A 154 15.15 -1.56 3.20
CA LEU A 154 14.70 -0.41 3.97
C LEU A 154 15.42 -0.33 5.33
N ILE A 155 15.50 -1.42 6.09
CA ILE A 155 16.12 -1.42 7.43
C ILE A 155 17.60 -1.02 7.39
N LYS A 156 18.32 -1.29 6.29
CA LYS A 156 19.74 -0.91 6.16
C LYS A 156 19.96 0.61 6.23
N GLN A 157 19.03 1.40 5.70
CA GLN A 157 19.02 2.86 5.84
C GLN A 157 17.55 3.29 5.80
N PRO A 158 16.90 3.52 6.95
CA PRO A 158 15.46 3.72 7.02
C PRO A 158 15.06 5.15 6.62
N THR A 159 15.28 5.53 5.36
CA THR A 159 14.87 6.84 4.86
C THR A 159 13.48 6.80 4.24
N VAL A 160 12.76 7.92 4.29
CA VAL A 160 11.48 8.07 3.57
C VAL A 160 11.63 7.76 2.07
N LYS A 161 12.73 8.19 1.43
CA LYS A 161 13.01 7.87 0.01
C LYS A 161 12.98 6.36 -0.25
N ARG A 162 13.68 5.57 0.57
CA ARG A 162 13.72 4.10 0.44
C ARG A 162 12.36 3.46 0.71
N MET A 163 11.56 4.02 1.61
CA MET A 163 10.18 3.58 1.83
C MET A 163 9.32 3.82 0.57
N ILE A 164 9.43 4.99 -0.08
CA ILE A 164 8.68 5.31 -1.31
C ILE A 164 9.10 4.39 -2.47
N VAL A 165 10.41 4.17 -2.68
CA VAL A 165 10.91 3.23 -3.70
C VAL A 165 10.37 1.83 -3.45
N SER A 166 10.46 1.35 -2.21
CA SER A 166 9.98 0.03 -1.83
C SER A 166 8.48 -0.10 -2.06
N TYR A 167 7.70 0.94 -1.72
CA TYR A 167 6.27 0.98 -1.99
C TYR A 167 5.96 0.91 -3.49
N GLY A 168 6.66 1.68 -4.33
CA GLY A 168 6.49 1.64 -5.78
C GLY A 168 6.74 0.26 -6.37
N ILE A 169 7.84 -0.41 -5.97
CA ILE A 169 8.16 -1.77 -6.41
C ILE A 169 7.11 -2.77 -5.94
N LEU A 170 6.75 -2.75 -4.65
CA LEU A 170 5.79 -3.67 -4.08
C LEU A 170 4.40 -3.52 -4.71
N LEU A 171 3.96 -2.27 -4.91
CA LEU A 171 2.69 -1.95 -5.54
C LEU A 171 2.66 -2.41 -7.00
N PHE A 172 3.74 -2.22 -7.75
CA PHE A 172 3.85 -2.73 -9.13
C PHE A 172 3.69 -4.25 -9.17
N VAL A 173 4.45 -4.98 -8.34
CA VAL A 173 4.37 -6.45 -8.29
C VAL A 173 2.96 -6.89 -7.88
N TYR A 174 2.39 -6.28 -6.83
CA TYR A 174 1.05 -6.58 -6.36
C TYR A 174 -0.03 -6.37 -7.43
N TRP A 175 0.01 -5.24 -8.14
CA TRP A 175 -0.95 -4.94 -9.20
C TRP A 175 -0.74 -5.76 -10.45
N TYR A 176 0.50 -6.04 -10.85
CA TYR A 176 0.77 -6.92 -11.98
C TYR A 176 0.18 -8.33 -11.76
N LEU A 177 0.22 -8.83 -10.52
CA LEU A 177 -0.35 -10.12 -10.13
C LEU A 177 -1.84 -10.06 -9.75
N SER A 178 -2.43 -8.87 -9.75
CA SER A 178 -3.85 -8.67 -9.44
C SER A 178 -4.75 -9.02 -10.62
N ARG A 179 -6.06 -9.08 -10.34
CA ARG A 179 -7.12 -9.31 -11.32
C ARG A 179 -7.10 -8.32 -12.49
N TYR A 180 -6.65 -7.08 -12.27
CA TYR A 180 -6.57 -6.06 -13.32
C TYR A 180 -5.34 -5.17 -13.16
N PHE A 181 -4.76 -4.74 -14.28
CA PHE A 181 -3.61 -3.83 -14.33
C PHE A 181 -3.66 -2.92 -15.55
N ASN A 182 -4.32 -1.77 -15.39
CA ASN A 182 -4.63 -0.81 -16.47
C ASN A 182 -3.63 0.35 -16.59
N ASN A 183 -3.72 1.14 -17.67
CA ASN A 183 -2.89 2.33 -17.92
C ASN A 183 -2.81 3.32 -16.73
N SER A 184 -3.92 3.50 -16.01
CA SER A 184 -3.96 4.37 -14.82
C SER A 184 -3.00 3.91 -13.72
N HIS A 185 -2.78 2.60 -13.58
CA HIS A 185 -1.84 2.02 -12.61
C HIS A 185 -0.40 2.32 -12.99
N LEU A 186 -0.05 2.16 -14.27
CA LEU A 186 1.26 2.53 -14.78
C LEU A 186 1.54 4.02 -14.58
N GLY A 187 0.55 4.88 -14.87
CA GLY A 187 0.66 6.32 -14.60
C GLY A 187 0.88 6.62 -13.12
N TYR A 188 0.15 5.96 -12.23
CA TYR A 188 0.31 6.13 -10.78
C TYR A 188 1.67 5.62 -10.27
N ILE A 189 2.12 4.45 -10.70
CA ILE A 189 3.44 3.91 -10.35
C ILE A 189 4.56 4.84 -10.85
N SER A 190 4.42 5.36 -12.07
CA SER A 190 5.37 6.33 -12.62
C SER A 190 5.45 7.57 -11.74
N LEU A 191 4.30 8.10 -11.29
CA LEU A 191 4.26 9.22 -10.36
C LEU A 191 4.95 8.90 -9.02
N VAL A 192 4.75 7.70 -8.47
CA VAL A 192 5.44 7.26 -7.23
C VAL A 192 6.96 7.22 -7.42
N PHE A 193 7.44 6.65 -8.53
CA PHE A 193 8.89 6.60 -8.80
C PHE A 193 9.50 7.96 -9.10
N ILE A 194 8.78 8.84 -9.81
CA ILE A 194 9.20 10.23 -10.03
C ILE A 194 9.33 10.95 -8.66
N THR A 195 8.33 10.81 -7.79
CA THR A 195 8.39 11.37 -6.43
C THR A 195 9.59 10.83 -5.66
N ALA A 196 9.87 9.53 -5.74
CA ALA A 196 11.03 8.93 -5.09
C ALA A 196 12.36 9.44 -5.66
N TYR A 197 12.46 9.61 -6.98
CA TYR A 197 13.65 10.10 -7.67
C TYR A 197 14.05 11.50 -7.19
N PHE A 198 13.07 12.41 -7.07
CA PHE A 198 13.28 13.77 -6.57
C PHE A 198 13.25 13.89 -5.04
N TRP A 199 13.04 12.79 -4.30
CA TRP A 199 13.01 12.83 -2.85
C TRP A 199 14.42 13.06 -2.27
N PRO A 200 14.58 13.92 -1.24
CA PRO A 200 15.86 14.12 -0.58
C PRO A 200 16.46 12.82 0.00
N GLU A 201 17.78 12.69 -0.10
CA GLU A 201 18.52 11.49 0.31
C GLU A 201 18.86 11.47 1.81
N HIS A 202 19.05 12.65 2.39
CA HIS A 202 19.39 12.85 3.80
C HIS A 202 18.18 13.35 4.57
N GLU A 203 17.74 12.59 5.59
CA GLU A 203 16.90 13.15 6.64
C GLU A 203 17.75 14.19 7.39
N LYS A 204 17.23 15.41 7.60
CA LYS A 204 17.94 16.45 8.35
C LYS A 204 18.28 15.89 9.73
N THR A 205 19.55 15.61 9.95
CA THR A 205 20.13 15.50 11.28
C THR A 205 20.17 16.93 11.83
N ASP A 206 19.13 17.32 12.55
CA ASP A 206 19.23 18.42 13.50
C ASP A 206 20.02 17.95 14.73
#